data_AF-A0A072P1V6-F1
#
_entry.id   AF-A0A072P1V6-F1
#
_cell.length_a   1.000
_cell.length_b   1.000
_cell.length_c   1.000
_cell.angle_alpha   90.00
_cell.angle_beta   90.00
_cell.angle_gamma   90.00
#
_symmetry.space_group_name_H-M   'P 1'
#
loop_
_entity.id
_entity.type
_entity.pdbx_description
1 polymer ?
#
loop_
_entity_poly.entity_id
_entity_poly.type
_entity_poly.pdbx_seq_one_letter_code
_entity_poly.pdbx_strand_id
1 'polypeptide(L)'
;MSHPELLPKALDVLFEALWTEPNESDLPDPKVFAQVLRKVLPEEVVKDGMEKMGSAEVKSELMRCSNQAFENGAFGLPWFHCTDFEGRVEGFWGFDHLGQVVRFLGLDGNLDQRGSLRAVL
;
A
#
# COMPACT_ATOMS: atom_id res chain seq x y z
N MET A 1 -7.54 13.19 -1.42
CA MET A 1 -7.27 12.51 -0.13
C MET A 1 -7.02 13.58 0.94
N SER A 2 -7.65 13.47 2.11
CA SER A 2 -7.60 14.51 3.16
C SER A 2 -6.39 14.39 4.11
N HIS A 3 -5.89 13.17 4.34
CA HIS A 3 -4.81 12.87 5.29
C HIS A 3 -3.79 11.82 4.74
N PRO A 4 -3.15 12.08 3.58
CA PRO A 4 -2.25 11.11 2.96
C PRO A 4 -1.05 10.73 3.85
N GLU A 5 -0.62 11.61 4.75
CA GLU A 5 0.47 11.39 5.70
C GLU A 5 0.18 10.32 6.76
N LEU A 6 -1.11 10.04 7.01
CA LEU A 6 -1.54 9.04 7.97
C LEU A 6 -1.67 7.63 7.37
N LEU A 7 -1.61 7.51 6.04
CA LEU A 7 -1.81 6.25 5.34
C LEU A 7 -0.82 5.15 5.76
N PRO A 8 0.50 5.40 5.90
CA PRO A 8 1.43 4.35 6.35
C PRO A 8 1.06 3.80 7.72
N LYS A 9 0.77 4.67 8.69
CA LYS A 9 0.37 4.27 10.05
C LYS A 9 -0.92 3.45 10.06
N ALA A 10 -1.90 3.85 9.23
CA ALA A 10 -3.15 3.13 9.08
C ALA A 10 -2.93 1.74 8.47
N LEU A 11 -2.09 1.62 7.44
CA LEU A 11 -1.77 0.32 6.83
C LEU A 11 -1.00 -0.56 7.81
N ASP A 12 0.00 -0.05 8.52
CA ASP A 12 0.79 -0.83 9.48
C ASP A 12 -0.11 -1.53 10.51
N VAL A 13 -1.01 -0.78 11.17
CA VAL A 13 -1.90 -1.34 12.19
C VAL A 13 -2.95 -2.30 11.60
N LEU A 14 -3.41 -2.06 10.36
CA LEU A 14 -4.37 -2.95 9.70
C LEU A 14 -3.72 -4.25 9.25
N PHE A 15 -2.49 -4.21 8.74
CA PHE A 15 -1.73 -5.41 8.38
C PHE A 15 -1.37 -6.23 9.62
N GLU A 16 -0.97 -5.58 10.72
CA GLU A 16 -0.74 -6.24 12.01
C GLU A 16 -2.04 -6.93 12.50
N ALA A 17 -3.15 -6.20 12.53
CA ALA A 17 -4.45 -6.75 12.91
C ALA A 17 -4.88 -7.96 12.06
N LEU A 18 -4.66 -7.90 10.74
CA LEU A 18 -5.06 -8.98 9.83
C LEU A 18 -4.18 -10.22 9.93
N TRP A 19 -2.86 -10.04 10.08
CA TRP A 19 -1.89 -11.13 9.89
C TRP A 19 -1.25 -11.64 11.18
N THR A 20 -1.28 -10.88 12.28
CA THR A 20 -0.62 -11.26 13.54
C THR A 20 -1.57 -11.31 14.73
N GLU A 21 -2.68 -10.56 14.72
CA GLU A 21 -3.60 -10.48 15.86
C GLU A 21 -4.91 -11.26 15.62
N PRO A 22 -5.02 -12.53 16.08
CA PRO A 22 -6.20 -13.35 15.82
C PRO A 22 -7.50 -12.77 16.40
N ASN A 23 -7.41 -11.94 17.45
CA ASN A 23 -8.57 -11.32 18.10
C ASN A 23 -9.06 -10.04 17.41
N GLU A 24 -8.34 -9.54 16.41
CA GLU A 24 -8.66 -8.29 15.70
C GLU A 24 -8.73 -8.47 14.18
N SER A 25 -8.67 -9.73 13.72
CA SER A 25 -8.60 -10.09 12.31
C SER A 25 -9.94 -9.95 11.56
N ASP A 26 -11.06 -9.72 12.26
CA ASP A 26 -12.38 -9.47 11.66
C ASP A 26 -12.53 -8.02 11.14
N LEU A 27 -11.55 -7.57 10.36
CA LEU A 27 -11.55 -6.26 9.70
C LEU A 27 -12.74 -6.00 8.76
N PRO A 28 -13.43 -7.01 8.19
CA PRO A 28 -14.68 -6.77 7.47
C PRO A 28 -15.80 -6.15 8.32
N ASP A 29 -15.80 -6.33 9.66
CA ASP A 29 -16.72 -5.62 10.54
C ASP A 29 -16.27 -4.14 10.68
N PRO A 30 -17.09 -3.15 10.25
CA PRO A 30 -16.76 -1.73 10.38
C PRO A 30 -16.43 -1.30 11.82
N LYS A 31 -16.98 -1.96 12.85
CA LYS A 31 -16.68 -1.66 14.25
C LYS A 31 -15.26 -2.05 14.61
N VAL A 32 -14.83 -3.25 14.21
CA VAL A 32 -13.46 -3.74 14.42
C VAL A 32 -12.48 -2.88 13.63
N PHE A 33 -12.77 -2.61 12.36
CA PHE A 33 -11.97 -1.73 11.51
C PHE A 33 -11.73 -0.35 12.16
N ALA A 34 -12.80 0.30 12.65
CA ALA A 34 -12.70 1.59 13.33
C ALA A 34 -11.93 1.48 14.67
N GLN A 35 -12.13 0.42 15.43
CA GLN A 35 -11.42 0.17 16.69
C GLN A 35 -9.90 0.04 16.47
N VAL A 36 -9.48 -0.70 15.44
CA VAL A 36 -8.07 -0.89 15.09
C VAL A 36 -7.43 0.45 14.70
N LEU A 37 -8.09 1.23 13.84
CA LEU A 37 -7.57 2.54 13.39
C LEU A 37 -7.43 3.56 14.52
N ARG A 38 -8.34 3.56 15.51
CA ARG A 38 -8.28 4.46 16.68
C ARG A 38 -7.03 4.30 17.54
N LYS A 39 -6.32 3.19 17.43
CA LYS A 39 -5.05 2.98 18.15
C LYS A 39 -3.95 3.94 17.70
N VAL A 40 -4.01 4.38 16.44
CA VAL A 40 -2.91 5.12 15.80
C VAL A 40 -3.35 6.42 15.11
N LEU A 41 -4.66 6.60 14.86
CA LEU A 41 -5.22 7.77 14.19
C LEU A 41 -6.06 8.64 15.15
N PRO A 42 -6.12 9.97 14.92
CA PRO A 42 -7.04 10.84 15.66
C PRO A 42 -8.51 10.45 15.45
N GLU A 43 -9.35 10.61 16.49
CA GLU A 43 -10.76 10.19 16.46
C GLU A 43 -11.55 10.89 15.34
N GLU A 44 -11.28 12.17 15.10
CA GLU A 44 -11.93 12.94 14.03
C GLU A 44 -11.63 12.37 12.63
N VAL A 45 -10.41 11.86 12.40
CA VAL A 45 -10.01 11.24 11.14
C VAL A 45 -10.70 9.91 10.96
N VAL A 46 -10.74 9.07 12.01
CA VAL A 46 -11.44 7.79 11.96
C VAL A 46 -12.93 8.02 11.69
N LYS A 47 -13.56 8.95 12.42
CA LYS A 47 -14.98 9.25 12.25
C LYS A 47 -15.30 9.72 10.83
N ASP A 48 -14.54 10.68 10.28
CA ASP A 48 -14.71 11.17 8.91
C ASP A 48 -14.56 10.04 7.88
N GLY A 49 -13.55 9.18 8.05
CA GLY A 49 -13.32 8.02 7.19
C GLY A 49 -14.47 7.02 7.22
N MET A 50 -14.97 6.67 8.41
CA MET A 50 -16.08 5.74 8.59
C MET A 50 -17.40 6.28 8.01
N GLU A 51 -17.65 7.58 8.13
CA GLU A 51 -18.83 8.22 7.52
C GLU A 51 -18.76 8.20 5.98
N LYS A 52 -17.56 8.36 5.40
CA LYS A 52 -17.37 8.43 3.95
C LYS A 52 -17.15 7.09 3.26
N MET A 53 -16.74 6.03 3.97
CA MET A 53 -16.34 4.75 3.33
C MET A 53 -17.46 4.12 2.48
N GLY A 54 -18.72 4.36 2.86
CA GLY A 54 -19.89 3.85 2.15
C GLY A 54 -20.33 4.70 0.94
N SER A 55 -19.78 5.91 0.81
CA SER A 55 -20.16 6.88 -0.22
C SER A 55 -19.83 6.41 -1.63
N ALA A 56 -20.61 6.87 -2.61
CA ALA A 56 -20.35 6.57 -4.02
C ALA A 56 -18.98 7.10 -4.46
N GLU A 57 -18.59 8.29 -4.00
CA GLU A 57 -17.31 8.92 -4.33
C GLU A 57 -16.12 8.06 -3.91
N VAL A 58 -16.08 7.61 -2.64
CA VAL A 58 -14.97 6.79 -2.13
C VAL A 58 -14.91 5.44 -2.83
N LYS A 59 -16.07 4.81 -3.08
CA LYS A 59 -16.13 3.52 -3.80
C LYS A 59 -15.66 3.67 -5.25
N SER A 60 -16.07 4.73 -5.94
CA SER A 60 -15.64 5.01 -7.31
C SER A 60 -14.14 5.27 -7.38
N GLU A 61 -13.57 6.00 -6.41
CA GLU A 61 -12.13 6.26 -6.37
C GLU A 61 -11.33 4.98 -6.10
N LEU A 62 -11.77 4.12 -5.17
CA LEU A 62 -11.16 2.81 -4.93
C LEU A 62 -11.15 1.96 -6.21
N MET A 63 -12.30 1.86 -6.89
CA MET A 63 -12.42 1.13 -8.15
C MET A 63 -11.54 1.72 -9.26
N ARG A 64 -11.46 3.05 -9.36
CA ARG A 64 -10.59 3.74 -10.32
C ARG A 64 -9.12 3.39 -10.10
N CYS A 65 -8.65 3.41 -8.85
CA CYS A 65 -7.28 3.02 -8.50
C CYS A 65 -7.00 1.55 -8.82
N SER A 66 -7.94 0.64 -8.52
CA SER A 66 -7.81 -0.77 -8.88
C SER A 66 -7.77 -0.99 -10.39
N ASN A 67 -8.64 -0.33 -11.16
CA ASN A 67 -8.65 -0.40 -12.61
C ASN A 67 -7.35 0.13 -13.22
N GLN A 68 -6.83 1.24 -12.69
CA GLN A 68 -5.53 1.77 -13.12
C GLN A 68 -4.40 0.75 -12.91
N ALA A 69 -4.41 -0.02 -11.81
CA ALA A 69 -3.43 -1.09 -11.63
C ALA A 69 -3.57 -2.20 -12.70
N PHE A 70 -4.79 -2.61 -13.05
CA PHE A 70 -5.03 -3.58 -14.11
C PHE A 70 -4.62 -3.06 -15.50
N GLU A 71 -4.95 -1.81 -15.82
CA GLU A 71 -4.52 -1.15 -17.08
C GLU A 71 -2.99 -1.08 -17.19
N ASN A 72 -2.33 -0.95 -16.04
CA ASN A 72 -0.88 -0.99 -15.89
C ASN A 72 -0.26 -2.40 -15.93
N GLY A 73 -1.06 -3.44 -16.15
CA GLY A 73 -0.60 -4.83 -16.29
C GLY A 73 -0.62 -5.67 -15.01
N ALA A 74 -1.14 -5.14 -13.89
CA ALA A 74 -1.19 -5.90 -12.65
C ALA A 74 -2.11 -7.13 -12.76
N PHE A 75 -1.61 -8.29 -12.37
CA PHE A 75 -2.38 -9.53 -12.26
C PHE A 75 -2.37 -10.11 -10.83
N GLY A 76 -1.71 -9.42 -9.90
CA GLY A 76 -1.57 -9.79 -8.49
C GLY A 76 -0.96 -8.66 -7.67
N LEU A 77 -0.88 -8.83 -6.35
CA LEU A 77 -0.30 -7.86 -5.42
C LEU A 77 0.83 -8.50 -4.59
N PRO A 78 1.82 -7.71 -4.11
CA PRO A 78 2.02 -6.30 -4.44
C PRO A 78 2.46 -6.09 -5.89
N TRP A 79 2.05 -4.97 -6.49
CA TRP A 79 2.44 -4.54 -7.83
C TRP A 79 3.08 -3.15 -7.77
N PHE A 80 4.25 -3.01 -8.38
CA PHE A 80 4.97 -1.75 -8.48
C PHE A 80 4.94 -1.29 -9.93
N HIS A 81 4.31 -0.14 -10.21
CA HIS A 81 4.38 0.53 -11.50
C HIS A 81 5.38 1.68 -11.37
N CYS A 82 6.57 1.50 -11.94
CA CYS A 82 7.71 2.38 -11.72
C CYS A 82 8.01 3.20 -12.97
N THR A 83 8.35 4.47 -12.78
CA THR A 83 8.91 5.33 -13.83
C THR A 83 10.31 5.74 -13.42
N ASP A 84 11.30 5.49 -14.27
CA ASP A 84 12.69 5.87 -13.98
C ASP A 84 13.01 7.33 -14.40
N PHE A 85 14.28 7.72 -14.21
CA PHE A 85 14.76 9.07 -14.55
C PHE A 85 14.80 9.36 -16.06
N GLU A 86 14.74 8.33 -16.91
CA GLU A 86 14.67 8.46 -18.37
C GLU A 86 13.23 8.48 -18.88
N GLY A 87 12.24 8.35 -17.99
CA GLY A 87 10.82 8.29 -18.32
C GLY A 87 10.35 6.91 -18.81
N ARG A 88 11.19 5.88 -18.69
CA ARG A 88 10.79 4.50 -18.99
C ARG A 88 9.86 4.00 -17.88
N VAL A 89 8.87 3.20 -18.27
CA VAL A 89 7.87 2.64 -17.35
C VAL A 89 8.01 1.12 -17.33
N GLU A 90 8.07 0.54 -16.15
CA GLU A 90 8.13 -0.91 -15.95
C GLU A 90 7.27 -1.37 -14.76
N GLY A 91 6.70 -2.56 -14.88
CA GLY A 91 5.88 -3.21 -13.86
C GLY A 91 6.60 -4.35 -13.17
N PHE A 92 6.56 -4.42 -11.83
CA PHE A 92 7.13 -5.50 -11.04
C PHE A 92 6.08 -6.10 -10.10
N TRP A 93 5.89 -7.42 -10.17
CA TRP A 93 4.94 -8.15 -9.31
C TRP A 93 5.66 -8.92 -8.21
N GLY A 94 5.31 -8.72 -6.95
CA GLY A 94 5.87 -9.50 -5.83
C GLY A 94 6.93 -8.73 -5.04
N PHE A 95 7.00 -9.02 -3.74
CA PHE A 95 7.93 -8.36 -2.82
C PHE A 95 9.39 -8.80 -3.04
N ASP A 96 9.59 -9.99 -3.59
CA ASP A 96 10.88 -10.56 -3.99
C ASP A 96 11.56 -9.78 -5.14
N HIS A 97 10.79 -9.02 -5.91
CA HIS A 97 11.30 -8.15 -6.97
C HIS A 97 11.74 -6.74 -6.51
N LEU A 98 11.72 -6.42 -5.21
CA LEU A 98 12.17 -5.10 -4.72
C LEU A 98 13.62 -4.76 -5.12
N GLY A 99 14.50 -5.75 -5.21
CA GLY A 99 15.87 -5.54 -5.71
C GLY A 99 15.91 -5.13 -7.20
N GLN A 100 14.96 -5.62 -8.01
CA GLN A 100 14.82 -5.21 -9.42
C GLN A 100 14.25 -3.79 -9.53
N VAL A 101 13.24 -3.45 -8.71
CA VAL A 101 12.68 -2.09 -8.60
C VAL A 101 13.78 -1.07 -8.28
N VAL A 102 14.62 -1.34 -7.28
CA VAL A 102 15.71 -0.44 -6.87
C VAL A 102 16.70 -0.20 -8.01
N ARG A 103 17.09 -1.26 -8.75
CA ARG A 103 17.98 -1.14 -9.91
C ARG A 103 17.34 -0.36 -11.05
N PHE A 104 16.08 -0.66 -11.38
CA PHE A 104 15.35 0.03 -12.45
C PHE A 104 15.24 1.54 -12.18
N LEU A 105 14.96 1.91 -10.93
CA LEU A 105 14.89 3.31 -10.50
C LEU A 105 16.25 4.00 -10.33
N GLY A 106 17.37 3.27 -10.49
CA GLY A 106 18.72 3.80 -10.29
C GLY A 106 19.05 4.19 -8.84
N LEU A 107 18.39 3.55 -7.87
CA LEU A 107 18.53 3.86 -6.44
C LEU A 107 19.70 3.10 -5.77
N ASP A 108 20.43 2.28 -6.52
CA ASP A 108 21.53 1.45 -6.05
C ASP A 108 22.92 2.13 -6.09
N GLY A 109 23.02 3.37 -6.61
CA GLY A 109 24.28 4.08 -6.83
C GLY A 109 25.16 4.32 -5.58
N ASN A 110 24.63 4.13 -4.36
CA ASN A 110 25.37 4.22 -3.09
C ASN A 110 25.45 2.88 -2.33
N LEU A 111 24.96 1.77 -2.91
CA LEU A 111 25.06 0.45 -2.31
C LEU A 111 26.43 -0.14 -2.69
N ASP A 112 27.43 0.02 -1.81
CA ASP A 112 28.73 -0.65 -1.94
C ASP A 112 28.56 -2.15 -2.26
N GLN A 113 29.58 -2.80 -2.82
CA GLN A 113 29.56 -4.22 -3.26
C GLN A 113 29.11 -5.25 -2.18
N ARG A 114 28.94 -4.83 -0.91
CA ARG A 114 28.41 -5.63 0.21
C ARG A 114 26.92 -5.38 0.54
N GLY A 115 26.31 -4.33 0.01
CA GLY A 115 24.94 -3.88 0.30
C GLY A 115 23.99 -3.97 -0.90
N SER A 116 24.39 -4.63 -1.99
CA SER A 116 23.46 -4.85 -3.10
C SER A 116 22.25 -5.63 -2.61
N LEU A 117 21.05 -5.05 -2.79
CA LEU A 117 19.79 -5.78 -2.67
C LEU A 117 19.78 -6.84 -3.78
N ARG A 118 20.40 -7.98 -3.48
CA ARG A 118 20.37 -9.16 -4.32
C ARG A 118 18.95 -9.70 -4.23
N ALA A 119 18.16 -9.43 -5.26
CA ALA A 119 16.95 -10.20 -5.49
C ALA A 119 17.39 -11.67 -5.59
N VAL A 120 16.81 -12.53 -4.77
CA VAL A 120 16.88 -13.96 -5.01
C VAL A 120 15.82 -14.21 -6.05
N LEU A 121 16.26 -14.32 -7.32
CA LEU A 121 15.58 -14.56 -8.60
C LEU A 121 15.89 -13.47 -9.65
#